data_AF-A0A353T514-F1
#
_entry.id   AF-A0A353T514-F1
#
_cell.length_a   1.000
_cell.length_b   1.000
_cell.length_c   1.000
_cell.angle_alpha   90.00
_cell.angle_beta   90.00
_cell.angle_gamma   90.00
#
_symmetry.space_group_name_H-M   'P 1'
#
loop_
_entity.id
_entity.type
_entity.pdbx_description
1 polymer ?
#
loop_
_entity_poly.entity_id
_entity_poly.type
_entity_poly.pdbx_seq_one_letter_code
_entity_poly.pdbx_strand_id
1 'polypeptide(L)'
;LDETYAAVIRGQKQFSEQRHLPWGVSESGFYAFDLHLNYQYKAFGIPHLGLKRGLINDMVVAPYAGILALPLEPAVAFRNMEVLASEGLEGPYGFYEAIDYTPERLPKKRKSMVVKSFMAHHQGMALIAINNYLNNNVMQVRFHSAPMIKATELLLQERMPRREIYIKDYEEMAGPDLEEGRKHQESQAKRTIHTPHTVLPETVLLSNGNYTVMLTNSGGGFSQYSGQAVTRWRKDVTRDDWGEMFYIANLNSNTYWSAAYHPAGILPEDYKVVFETDRASFYRKDGNIETRMEVVVSPEYNGEIR
;
A
#
# COMPACT_ATOMS: atom_id res chain seq x y z
N LEU A 1 2.69 -29.11 -20.09
CA LEU A 1 3.22 -27.84 -19.53
C LEU A 1 3.49 -26.81 -20.63
N ASP A 2 4.10 -27.21 -21.74
CA ASP A 2 4.43 -26.30 -22.86
C ASP A 2 3.22 -25.53 -23.42
N GLU A 3 2.08 -26.21 -23.60
CA GLU A 3 0.83 -25.56 -24.07
C GLU A 3 0.31 -24.51 -23.07
N THR A 4 0.40 -24.79 -21.76
CA THR A 4 0.01 -23.86 -20.70
C THR A 4 0.89 -22.61 -20.72
N TYR A 5 2.22 -22.77 -20.79
CA TYR A 5 3.14 -21.64 -20.81
C TYR A 5 2.97 -20.79 -22.08
N ALA A 6 2.78 -21.42 -23.24
CA ALA A 6 2.49 -20.71 -24.49
C ALA A 6 1.14 -19.96 -24.43
N ALA A 7 0.11 -20.53 -23.79
CA ALA A 7 -1.16 -19.85 -23.56
C ALA A 7 -1.01 -18.64 -22.63
N VAL A 8 -0.24 -18.78 -21.54
CA VAL A 8 0.04 -17.69 -20.59
C VAL A 8 0.76 -16.52 -21.28
N ILE A 9 1.81 -16.81 -22.06
CA ILE A 9 2.57 -15.78 -22.78
C ILE A 9 1.68 -15.08 -23.82
N ARG A 10 0.84 -15.83 -24.56
CA ARG A 10 -0.12 -15.24 -25.50
C ARG A 10 -1.12 -14.32 -24.80
N GLY A 11 -1.68 -14.75 -23.67
CA GLY A 11 -2.61 -13.94 -22.89
C GLY A 11 -1.99 -12.63 -22.42
N GLN A 12 -0.76 -12.69 -21.88
CA GLN A 12 -0.01 -11.51 -21.44
C GLN A 12 0.21 -10.51 -22.58
N LYS A 13 0.66 -10.99 -23.75
CA LYS A 13 0.86 -10.15 -24.93
C LYS A 13 -0.44 -9.50 -25.41
N GLN A 14 -1.52 -10.29 -25.55
CA GLN A 14 -2.81 -9.79 -26.01
C GLN A 14 -3.39 -8.72 -25.08
N PHE A 15 -3.28 -8.93 -23.75
CA PHE A 15 -3.76 -7.96 -22.76
C PHE A 15 -3.03 -6.62 -22.86
N SER A 16 -1.71 -6.66 -23.05
CA SER A 16 -0.85 -5.48 -23.21
C SER A 16 -1.02 -4.78 -24.55
N GLU A 17 -1.19 -5.54 -25.65
CA GLU A 17 -1.45 -5.00 -26.99
C GLU A 17 -2.74 -4.16 -27.03
N GLN A 18 -3.82 -4.64 -26.40
CA GLN A 18 -5.09 -3.91 -26.28
C GLN A 18 -4.96 -2.56 -25.57
N ARG A 19 -3.92 -2.39 -24.75
CA ARG A 19 -3.65 -1.19 -23.95
C ARG A 19 -2.50 -0.34 -24.49
N HIS A 20 -1.81 -0.82 -25.53
CA HIS A 20 -0.59 -0.22 -26.06
C HIS A 20 0.51 -0.03 -25.00
N LEU A 21 0.68 -1.02 -24.12
CA LEU A 21 1.69 -1.04 -23.06
C LEU A 21 2.66 -2.22 -23.23
N PRO A 22 3.84 -2.19 -22.59
CA PRO A 22 4.68 -3.38 -22.43
C PRO A 22 3.94 -4.52 -21.69
N TRP A 23 4.47 -5.74 -21.77
CA TRP A 23 3.88 -6.92 -21.13
C TRP A 23 4.76 -7.48 -20.01
N GLY A 24 4.17 -8.31 -19.15
CA GLY A 24 4.82 -8.81 -17.93
C GLY A 24 4.07 -8.41 -16.66
N VAL A 25 2.73 -8.51 -16.68
CA VAL A 25 1.91 -8.23 -15.50
C VAL A 25 2.02 -9.41 -14.54
N SER A 26 2.60 -9.18 -13.37
CA SER A 26 2.77 -10.17 -12.30
C SER A 26 2.88 -9.46 -10.97
N GLU A 27 2.82 -10.22 -9.87
CA GLU A 27 3.10 -9.72 -8.52
C GLU A 27 4.34 -8.83 -8.50
N SER A 28 4.19 -7.63 -7.94
CA SER A 28 5.27 -6.64 -7.91
C SER A 28 4.98 -5.49 -6.95
N GLY A 29 6.00 -4.67 -6.73
CA GLY A 29 5.83 -3.33 -6.16
C GLY A 29 5.07 -2.42 -7.13
N PHE A 30 4.33 -1.44 -6.61
CA PHE A 30 3.60 -0.46 -7.43
C PHE A 30 3.73 0.95 -6.88
N TYR A 31 3.32 1.96 -7.67
CA TYR A 31 3.53 3.36 -7.32
C TYR A 31 2.48 3.87 -6.33
N ALA A 32 2.49 3.30 -5.13
CA ALA A 32 1.81 3.79 -3.94
C ALA A 32 2.73 3.59 -2.74
N PHE A 33 2.51 4.37 -1.68
CA PHE A 33 3.44 4.44 -0.56
C PHE A 33 2.73 4.16 0.77
N ASP A 34 3.40 3.46 1.70
CA ASP A 34 2.98 3.47 3.10
C ASP A 34 3.39 4.78 3.80
N LEU A 35 3.06 4.87 5.09
CA LEU A 35 3.44 5.98 5.97
C LEU A 35 4.96 6.18 6.09
N HIS A 36 5.77 5.17 5.75
CA HIS A 36 7.23 5.22 5.75
C HIS A 36 7.82 5.49 4.36
N LEU A 37 6.99 5.83 3.38
CA LEU A 37 7.37 6.05 1.98
C LEU A 37 7.98 4.81 1.30
N ASN A 38 7.63 3.60 1.75
CA ASN A 38 7.95 2.37 1.03
C ASN A 38 6.92 2.10 -0.05
N TYR A 39 7.38 1.65 -1.22
CA TYR A 39 6.50 1.14 -2.26
C TYR A 39 5.62 0.00 -1.74
N GLN A 40 4.33 0.09 -2.00
CA GLN A 40 3.37 -0.97 -1.71
C GLN A 40 3.54 -2.15 -2.66
N TYR A 41 3.13 -3.33 -2.21
CA TYR A 41 3.31 -4.60 -2.91
C TYR A 41 2.00 -5.37 -3.00
N LYS A 42 1.68 -5.92 -4.16
CA LYS A 42 0.51 -6.79 -4.32
C LYS A 42 0.63 -7.74 -5.51
N ALA A 43 -0.20 -8.78 -5.49
CA ALA A 43 -0.39 -9.67 -6.62
C ALA A 43 -1.21 -9.00 -7.73
N PHE A 44 -0.59 -8.84 -8.91
CA PHE A 44 -1.23 -8.46 -10.16
C PHE A 44 -1.39 -9.68 -11.06
N GLY A 45 -2.25 -9.55 -12.07
CA GLY A 45 -2.48 -10.58 -13.06
C GLY A 45 -3.36 -10.04 -14.17
N ILE A 46 -3.45 -10.77 -15.27
CA ILE A 46 -4.36 -10.42 -16.36
C ILE A 46 -5.70 -11.14 -16.16
N PRO A 47 -6.85 -10.51 -16.48
CA PRO A 47 -8.17 -11.10 -16.25
C PRO A 47 -8.35 -12.49 -16.88
N HIS A 48 -7.76 -12.71 -18.07
CA HIS A 48 -7.91 -13.97 -18.81
C HIS A 48 -7.15 -15.15 -18.20
N LEU A 49 -6.23 -14.91 -17.25
CA LEU A 49 -5.45 -15.96 -16.57
C LEU A 49 -5.71 -16.01 -15.07
N GLY A 50 -6.39 -15.00 -14.51
CA GLY A 50 -6.59 -14.85 -13.07
C GLY A 50 -8.02 -15.15 -12.63
N LEU A 51 -8.16 -15.78 -11.47
CA LEU A 51 -9.47 -16.00 -10.81
C LEU A 51 -9.92 -14.79 -9.96
N LYS A 52 -9.03 -13.80 -9.76
CA LYS A 52 -9.26 -12.64 -8.91
C LYS A 52 -10.04 -11.57 -9.66
N ARG A 53 -11.06 -10.98 -9.03
CA ARG A 53 -11.83 -9.84 -9.57
C ARG A 53 -11.00 -8.54 -9.51
N GLY A 54 -11.28 -7.60 -10.42
CA GLY A 54 -10.64 -6.27 -10.43
C GLY A 54 -9.22 -6.24 -11.01
N LEU A 55 -8.72 -7.36 -11.54
CA LEU A 55 -7.39 -7.45 -12.17
C LEU A 55 -7.23 -6.50 -13.36
N ILE A 56 -8.33 -6.07 -13.98
CA ILE A 56 -8.35 -5.16 -15.12
C ILE A 56 -7.98 -3.71 -14.76
N ASN A 57 -8.13 -3.34 -13.49
CA ASN A 57 -8.03 -1.97 -13.00
C ASN A 57 -6.58 -1.52 -12.75
N ASP A 58 -5.64 -2.47 -12.64
CA ASP A 58 -4.24 -2.18 -12.36
C ASP A 58 -3.36 -2.52 -13.56
N MET A 59 -2.54 -1.55 -13.97
CA MET A 59 -1.61 -1.72 -15.09
C MET A 59 -0.18 -1.55 -14.59
N VAL A 60 0.34 -2.60 -13.94
CA VAL A 60 1.71 -2.64 -13.42
C VAL A 60 2.48 -3.73 -14.14
N VAL A 61 3.62 -3.36 -14.73
CA VAL A 61 4.47 -4.27 -15.51
C VAL A 61 5.79 -4.49 -14.78
N ALA A 62 6.13 -5.76 -14.56
CA ALA A 62 7.33 -6.20 -13.87
C ALA A 62 8.30 -6.89 -14.84
N PRO A 63 9.55 -6.42 -15.01
CA PRO A 63 10.50 -6.96 -15.97
C PRO A 63 10.77 -8.46 -15.81
N TYR A 64 10.86 -8.96 -14.55
CA TYR A 64 11.15 -10.37 -14.29
C TYR A 64 10.12 -11.31 -14.95
N ALA A 65 8.85 -10.90 -15.02
CA ALA A 65 7.78 -11.69 -15.62
C ALA A 65 7.97 -11.86 -17.13
N GLY A 66 8.43 -10.81 -17.81
CA GLY A 66 8.80 -10.89 -19.22
C GLY A 66 10.07 -11.73 -19.44
N ILE A 67 11.07 -11.59 -18.56
CA ILE A 67 12.34 -12.34 -18.63
C ILE A 67 12.10 -13.85 -18.45
N LEU A 68 11.13 -14.26 -17.62
CA LEU A 68 10.79 -15.67 -17.44
C LEU A 68 10.34 -16.37 -18.74
N ALA A 69 9.92 -15.63 -19.75
CA ALA A 69 9.56 -16.20 -21.05
C ALA A 69 10.76 -16.45 -21.99
N LEU A 70 11.98 -16.05 -21.61
CA LEU A 70 13.18 -16.25 -22.43
C LEU A 70 13.35 -17.69 -22.95
N PRO A 71 13.14 -18.76 -22.14
CA PRO A 71 13.29 -20.14 -22.62
C PRO A 71 12.26 -20.56 -23.68
N LEU A 72 11.18 -19.79 -23.88
CA LEU A 72 10.05 -20.14 -24.75
C LEU A 72 9.95 -19.21 -25.97
N GLU A 73 10.00 -17.88 -25.75
CA GLU A 73 9.91 -16.87 -26.81
C GLU A 73 11.02 -15.81 -26.68
N PRO A 74 12.30 -16.16 -26.93
CA PRO A 74 13.44 -15.30 -26.60
C PRO A 74 13.43 -13.96 -27.34
N ALA A 75 13.13 -13.96 -28.64
CA ALA A 75 13.09 -12.72 -29.43
C ALA A 75 12.01 -11.75 -28.95
N VAL A 76 10.89 -12.25 -28.44
CA VAL A 76 9.78 -11.43 -27.96
C VAL A 76 10.07 -10.90 -26.56
N ALA A 77 10.60 -11.75 -25.68
CA ALA A 77 11.05 -11.35 -24.34
C ALA A 77 12.14 -10.26 -24.43
N PHE A 78 13.12 -10.43 -25.32
CA PHE A 78 14.20 -9.46 -25.50
C PHE A 78 13.69 -8.10 -25.99
N ARG A 79 12.85 -8.06 -27.02
CA ARG A 79 12.25 -6.81 -27.51
C ARG A 79 11.43 -6.10 -26.43
N ASN A 80 10.71 -6.85 -25.60
CA ASN A 80 9.97 -6.27 -24.48
C ASN A 80 10.91 -5.61 -23.45
N MET A 81 12.06 -6.23 -23.17
CA MET A 81 13.09 -5.63 -22.30
C MET A 81 13.70 -4.38 -22.91
N GLU A 82 13.93 -4.32 -24.22
CA GLU A 82 14.38 -3.10 -24.91
C GLU A 82 13.37 -1.95 -24.76
N VAL A 83 12.08 -2.25 -24.89
CA VAL A 83 11.01 -1.25 -24.68
C VAL A 83 11.01 -0.77 -23.23
N LEU A 84 11.05 -1.67 -22.24
CA LEU A 84 11.11 -1.30 -20.83
C LEU A 84 12.37 -0.50 -20.48
N ALA A 85 13.52 -0.83 -21.09
CA ALA A 85 14.75 -0.04 -20.93
C ALA A 85 14.56 1.38 -21.48
N SER A 86 13.94 1.53 -22.65
CA SER A 86 13.64 2.84 -23.24
C SER A 86 12.67 3.69 -22.41
N GLU A 87 11.86 3.05 -21.56
CA GLU A 87 10.98 3.72 -20.59
C GLU A 87 11.66 4.03 -19.25
N GLY A 88 12.95 3.73 -19.12
CA GLY A 88 13.78 4.12 -17.98
C GLY A 88 13.71 3.17 -16.79
N LEU A 89 13.34 1.90 -16.99
CA LEU A 89 13.37 0.89 -15.93
C LEU A 89 14.79 0.41 -15.57
N GLU A 90 15.84 0.81 -16.29
CA GLU A 90 17.20 0.42 -15.94
C GLU A 90 17.71 1.11 -14.67
N GLY A 91 18.36 0.34 -13.82
CA GLY A 91 18.97 0.80 -12.57
C GLY A 91 20.30 0.10 -12.27
N PRO A 92 20.91 0.39 -11.11
CA PRO A 92 22.26 -0.10 -10.76
C PRO A 92 22.40 -1.62 -10.67
N TYR A 93 21.30 -2.34 -10.42
CA TYR A 93 21.28 -3.80 -10.28
C TYR A 93 20.49 -4.49 -11.41
N GLY A 94 20.46 -3.87 -12.60
CA GLY A 94 19.60 -4.27 -13.70
C GLY A 94 18.27 -3.53 -13.66
N PHE A 95 17.20 -4.16 -14.14
CA PHE A 95 15.90 -3.52 -14.14
C PHE A 95 15.36 -3.30 -12.71
N TYR A 96 14.76 -2.13 -12.48
CA TYR A 96 13.93 -1.84 -11.32
C TYR A 96 12.73 -2.77 -11.26
N GLU A 97 12.12 -2.85 -10.07
CA GLU A 97 11.03 -3.74 -9.71
C GLU A 97 9.87 -3.75 -10.72
N ALA A 98 9.36 -2.56 -11.06
CA ALA A 98 8.22 -2.43 -11.95
C ALA A 98 8.07 -1.00 -12.52
N ILE A 99 7.13 -0.86 -13.45
CA ILE A 99 6.58 0.40 -13.91
C ILE A 99 5.06 0.36 -13.79
N ASP A 100 4.51 1.42 -13.19
CA ASP A 100 3.07 1.58 -12.97
C ASP A 100 2.50 2.55 -14.01
N TYR A 101 1.48 2.11 -14.73
CA TYR A 101 0.73 2.89 -15.72
C TYR A 101 -0.68 3.25 -15.23
N THR A 102 -1.03 2.94 -13.98
CA THR A 102 -2.40 3.03 -13.48
C THR A 102 -2.80 4.49 -13.24
N PRO A 103 -3.72 5.08 -14.03
CA PRO A 103 -3.95 6.52 -14.07
C PRO A 103 -4.23 7.17 -12.70
N GLU A 104 -4.95 6.48 -11.83
CA GLU A 104 -5.36 6.96 -10.51
C GLU A 104 -4.17 7.17 -9.55
N ARG A 105 -3.04 6.48 -9.79
CA ARG A 105 -1.82 6.57 -8.97
C ARG A 105 -0.78 7.52 -9.53
N LEU A 106 -0.96 8.00 -10.76
CA LEU A 106 0.04 8.82 -11.43
C LEU A 106 -0.08 10.30 -11.05
N PRO A 107 1.04 11.00 -10.84
CA PRO A 107 1.02 12.45 -10.76
C PRO A 107 0.44 13.07 -12.04
N LYS A 108 -0.20 14.24 -11.92
CA LYS A 108 -0.77 14.95 -13.07
C LYS A 108 0.28 15.11 -14.18
N LYS A 109 -0.13 14.79 -15.42
CA LYS A 109 0.70 14.85 -16.65
C LYS A 109 1.82 13.80 -16.76
N ARG A 110 1.85 12.78 -15.90
CA ARG A 110 2.70 11.59 -16.08
C ARG A 110 1.89 10.47 -16.71
N LYS A 111 2.53 9.68 -17.59
CA LYS A 111 1.94 8.50 -18.24
C LYS A 111 2.32 7.19 -17.55
N SER A 112 3.39 7.23 -16.76
CA SER A 112 3.90 6.09 -16.00
C SER A 112 4.82 6.57 -14.88
N MET A 113 5.04 5.72 -13.89
CA MET A 113 6.01 5.92 -12.82
C MET A 113 6.80 4.63 -12.56
N VAL A 114 8.13 4.76 -12.49
CA VAL A 114 9.03 3.64 -12.17
C VAL A 114 9.04 3.39 -10.66
N VAL A 115 8.91 2.13 -10.28
CA VAL A 115 9.03 1.65 -8.90
C VAL A 115 10.50 1.35 -8.63
N LYS A 116 11.22 2.34 -8.09
CA LYS A 116 12.68 2.29 -7.90
C LYS A 116 13.10 1.45 -6.70
N SER A 117 12.75 0.18 -6.70
CA SER A 117 13.18 -0.82 -5.73
C SER A 117 13.73 -2.06 -6.45
N PHE A 118 14.35 -2.96 -5.68
CA PHE A 118 14.84 -4.24 -6.17
C PHE A 118 14.41 -5.33 -5.20
N MET A 119 13.69 -6.33 -5.69
CA MET A 119 13.36 -7.52 -4.90
C MET A 119 14.31 -8.67 -5.24
N ALA A 120 14.95 -9.23 -4.20
CA ALA A 120 15.94 -10.28 -4.38
C ALA A 120 15.37 -11.52 -5.11
N HIS A 121 14.10 -11.88 -4.83
CA HIS A 121 13.46 -13.02 -5.49
C HIS A 121 13.16 -12.73 -6.97
N HIS A 122 12.69 -11.53 -7.34
CA HIS A 122 12.48 -11.16 -8.73
C HIS A 122 13.78 -11.10 -9.53
N GLN A 123 14.84 -10.55 -8.95
CA GLN A 123 16.18 -10.57 -9.57
C GLN A 123 16.71 -12.01 -9.71
N GLY A 124 16.51 -12.84 -8.68
CA GLY A 124 16.86 -14.26 -8.72
C GLY A 124 16.12 -15.02 -9.81
N MET A 125 14.81 -14.79 -9.97
CA MET A 125 13.99 -15.38 -11.03
C MET A 125 14.49 -14.96 -12.42
N ALA A 126 14.78 -13.67 -12.62
CA ALA A 126 15.34 -13.17 -13.87
C ALA A 126 16.69 -13.81 -14.22
N LEU A 127 17.62 -13.88 -13.25
CA LEU A 127 18.93 -14.49 -13.45
C LEU A 127 18.83 -16.00 -13.75
N ILE A 128 17.95 -16.73 -13.05
CA ILE A 128 17.70 -18.15 -13.32
C ILE A 128 17.14 -18.36 -14.72
N ALA A 129 16.20 -17.51 -15.16
CA ALA A 129 15.62 -17.58 -16.50
C ALA A 129 16.68 -17.36 -17.59
N ILE A 130 17.54 -16.35 -17.42
CA ILE A 130 18.66 -16.09 -18.33
C ILE A 130 19.62 -17.28 -18.35
N ASN A 131 20.01 -17.78 -17.18
CA ASN A 131 20.91 -18.93 -17.08
C ASN A 131 20.32 -20.18 -17.74
N ASN A 132 19.03 -20.43 -17.57
CA ASN A 132 18.34 -21.54 -18.21
C ASN A 132 18.26 -21.38 -19.72
N TYR A 133 18.00 -20.17 -20.22
CA TYR A 133 18.04 -19.91 -21.67
C TYR A 133 19.44 -20.17 -22.25
N LEU A 134 20.49 -19.66 -21.61
CA LEU A 134 21.87 -19.80 -22.11
C LEU A 134 22.43 -21.23 -21.97
N ASN A 135 21.98 -21.98 -20.96
CA ASN A 135 22.53 -23.29 -20.62
C ASN A 135 21.50 -24.41 -20.77
N ASN A 136 20.56 -24.29 -21.71
CA ASN A 136 19.61 -25.35 -22.07
C ASN A 136 18.86 -25.93 -20.85
N ASN A 137 18.24 -25.06 -20.04
CA ASN A 137 17.44 -25.42 -18.87
C ASN A 137 18.22 -26.21 -17.79
N VAL A 138 19.51 -25.86 -17.59
CA VAL A 138 20.40 -26.56 -16.65
C VAL A 138 19.86 -26.59 -15.21
N MET A 139 19.16 -25.55 -14.75
CA MET A 139 18.64 -25.54 -13.38
C MET A 139 17.47 -26.50 -13.22
N GLN A 140 16.61 -26.65 -14.25
CA GLN A 140 15.59 -27.70 -14.24
C GLN A 140 16.24 -29.08 -14.21
N VAL A 141 17.28 -29.32 -15.04
CA VAL A 141 18.01 -30.61 -15.03
C VAL A 141 18.60 -30.92 -13.64
N ARG A 142 19.22 -29.93 -13.00
CA ARG A 142 19.77 -30.06 -11.63
C ARG A 142 18.68 -30.32 -10.59
N PHE A 143 17.53 -29.66 -10.70
CA PHE A 143 16.42 -29.87 -9.79
C PHE A 143 15.85 -31.29 -9.90
N HIS A 144 15.64 -31.77 -11.13
CA HIS A 144 15.11 -33.10 -11.39
C HIS A 144 16.14 -34.24 -11.18
N SER A 145 17.43 -33.94 -11.07
CA SER A 145 18.44 -34.96 -10.75
C SER A 145 18.48 -35.34 -9.27
N ALA A 146 17.88 -34.53 -8.38
CA ALA A 146 17.77 -34.84 -6.96
C ALA A 146 16.94 -36.11 -6.75
N PRO A 147 17.47 -37.16 -6.06
CA PRO A 147 16.78 -38.45 -5.93
C PRO A 147 15.36 -38.35 -5.36
N MET A 148 15.15 -37.44 -4.40
CA MET A 148 13.83 -37.21 -3.80
C MET A 148 12.81 -36.65 -4.80
N ILE A 149 13.24 -35.73 -5.69
CA ILE A 149 12.37 -35.16 -6.72
C ILE A 149 12.08 -36.22 -7.78
N LYS A 150 13.13 -36.89 -8.26
CA LYS A 150 13.04 -37.93 -9.29
C LYS A 150 12.13 -39.09 -8.88
N ALA A 151 12.16 -39.49 -7.60
CA ALA A 151 11.28 -40.53 -7.06
C ALA A 151 9.80 -40.14 -7.10
N THR A 152 9.50 -38.83 -7.05
CA THR A 152 8.13 -38.28 -7.04
C THR A 152 7.70 -37.64 -8.35
N GLU A 153 8.55 -37.63 -9.37
CA GLU A 153 8.34 -36.89 -10.62
C GLU A 153 7.04 -37.29 -11.35
N LEU A 154 6.67 -38.58 -11.28
CA LEU A 154 5.42 -39.09 -11.85
C LEU A 154 4.16 -38.50 -11.18
N LEU A 155 4.26 -38.03 -9.93
CA LEU A 155 3.17 -37.35 -9.24
C LEU A 155 2.96 -35.91 -9.74
N LEU A 156 3.99 -35.32 -10.36
CA LEU A 156 3.94 -33.97 -10.94
C LEU A 156 3.34 -33.96 -12.34
N GLN A 157 3.09 -35.14 -12.93
CA GLN A 157 2.43 -35.24 -14.23
C GLN A 157 0.92 -35.13 -14.04
N GLU A 158 0.37 -33.98 -14.40
CA GLU A 158 -1.07 -33.80 -14.52
C GLU A 158 -1.61 -34.67 -15.66
N ARG A 159 -2.64 -35.47 -15.38
CA ARG A 159 -3.33 -36.24 -16.43
C ARG A 159 -4.25 -35.29 -17.20
N MET A 160 -4.15 -35.30 -18.53
CA MET A 160 -5.07 -34.57 -19.39
C MET A 160 -6.53 -34.89 -19.00
N PRO A 161 -7.34 -33.88 -18.66
CA PRO A 161 -8.74 -34.09 -18.32
C PRO A 161 -9.47 -34.79 -19.45
N ARG A 162 -10.17 -35.90 -19.15
CA ARG A 162 -10.95 -36.65 -20.15
C ARG A 162 -12.27 -35.97 -20.54
N ARG A 163 -12.65 -34.91 -19.85
CA ARG A 163 -13.81 -34.07 -20.16
C ARG A 163 -13.32 -32.66 -20.42
N GLU A 164 -13.84 -32.04 -21.46
CA GLU A 164 -13.70 -30.61 -21.68
C GLU A 164 -14.25 -29.88 -20.46
N ILE A 165 -13.36 -29.24 -19.72
CA ILE A 165 -13.74 -28.34 -18.63
C ILE A 165 -14.15 -27.05 -19.33
N TYR A 166 -15.45 -26.86 -19.54
CA TYR A 166 -16.01 -25.57 -19.92
C TYR A 166 -15.81 -24.60 -18.75
N ILE A 167 -14.68 -23.89 -18.74
CA ILE A 167 -14.54 -22.68 -17.96
C ILE A 167 -15.48 -21.70 -18.66
N LYS A 168 -16.67 -21.46 -18.09
CA LYS A 168 -17.56 -20.40 -18.58
C LYS A 168 -16.72 -19.14 -18.75
N ASP A 169 -16.79 -18.52 -19.93
CA ASP A 169 -16.27 -17.19 -20.15
C ASP A 169 -16.76 -16.34 -18.98
N TYR A 170 -15.81 -15.89 -18.15
CA TYR A 170 -16.12 -15.01 -17.04
C TYR A 170 -16.48 -13.66 -17.67
N GLU A 171 -17.76 -13.50 -18.03
CA GLU A 171 -18.31 -12.17 -18.29
C GLU A 171 -18.18 -11.40 -16.97
N GLU A 172 -17.32 -10.38 -16.96
CA GLU A 172 -17.25 -9.41 -15.88
C GLU A 172 -18.61 -8.73 -15.75
N MET A 173 -19.52 -9.31 -14.95
CA MET A 173 -20.58 -8.52 -14.37
C MET A 173 -19.90 -7.50 -13.47
N ALA A 174 -20.02 -6.22 -13.84
CA ALA A 174 -19.70 -5.07 -13.00
C ALA A 174 -20.57 -5.10 -11.73
N GLY A 175 -20.21 -5.98 -10.80
CA GLY A 175 -20.67 -5.94 -9.41
C GLY A 175 -19.73 -5.03 -8.62
N PRO A 176 -20.22 -4.37 -7.58
CA PRO A 176 -19.43 -3.38 -6.84
C PRO A 176 -18.13 -3.99 -6.37
N ASP A 177 -17.04 -3.29 -6.69
CA ASP A 177 -15.69 -3.70 -6.34
C ASP A 177 -15.60 -3.71 -4.81
N LEU A 178 -15.26 -4.84 -4.19
CA LEU A 178 -15.07 -4.88 -2.73
C LEU A 178 -13.91 -3.93 -2.31
N GLU A 179 -13.06 -3.53 -3.25
CA GLU A 179 -12.04 -2.47 -3.10
C GLU A 179 -12.62 -1.04 -3.15
N GLU A 180 -13.77 -0.78 -3.79
CA GLU A 180 -14.46 0.53 -3.66
C GLU A 180 -14.86 0.78 -2.20
N GLY A 181 -15.19 -0.27 -1.46
CA GLY A 181 -15.40 -0.19 0.00
C GLY A 181 -14.16 0.27 0.77
N ARG A 182 -12.94 -0.03 0.26
CA ARG A 182 -11.67 0.46 0.82
C ARG A 182 -11.33 1.88 0.36
N LYS A 183 -11.57 2.21 -0.91
CA LYS A 183 -11.42 3.60 -1.41
C LYS A 183 -12.39 4.57 -0.71
N HIS A 184 -13.57 4.10 -0.34
CA HIS A 184 -14.51 4.86 0.50
C HIS A 184 -14.05 5.01 1.96
N GLN A 185 -13.23 4.09 2.50
CA GLN A 185 -12.60 4.29 3.81
C GLN A 185 -11.49 5.34 3.75
N GLU A 186 -10.69 5.38 2.68
CA GLU A 186 -9.68 6.42 2.47
C GLU A 186 -10.30 7.82 2.30
N SER A 187 -11.49 7.93 1.67
CA SER A 187 -12.19 9.22 1.52
C SER A 187 -12.98 9.68 2.76
N GLN A 188 -13.13 8.83 3.78
CA GLN A 188 -13.80 9.14 5.05
C GLN A 188 -12.84 9.51 6.20
N ALA A 189 -11.55 9.65 5.93
CA ALA A 189 -10.57 9.76 7.01
C ALA A 189 -10.53 11.13 7.72
N LYS A 190 -11.46 12.04 7.39
CA LYS A 190 -11.70 13.30 8.09
C LYS A 190 -12.97 13.23 8.94
N ARG A 191 -12.82 13.22 10.26
CA ARG A 191 -13.95 13.31 11.21
C ARG A 191 -13.95 14.68 11.87
N THR A 192 -15.10 15.35 11.83
CA THR A 192 -15.30 16.64 12.52
C THR A 192 -16.26 16.44 13.68
N ILE A 193 -15.83 16.82 14.88
CA ILE A 193 -16.57 16.64 16.13
C ILE A 193 -16.73 18.02 16.76
N HIS A 194 -17.97 18.44 17.02
CA HIS A 194 -18.29 19.79 17.50
C HIS A 194 -18.47 19.87 19.02
N THR A 195 -18.12 18.81 19.75
CA THR A 195 -18.33 18.73 21.20
C THR A 195 -17.23 17.91 21.88
N PRO A 196 -16.76 18.31 23.07
CA PRO A 196 -15.92 17.45 23.90
C PRO A 196 -16.73 16.31 24.55
N HIS A 197 -18.05 16.47 24.66
CA HIS A 197 -18.92 15.53 25.35
C HIS A 197 -19.54 14.52 24.38
N THR A 198 -18.90 13.37 24.25
CA THR A 198 -19.42 12.22 23.50
C THR A 198 -19.70 11.06 24.45
N VAL A 199 -20.67 10.19 24.11
CA VAL A 199 -21.02 9.01 24.93
C VAL A 199 -19.83 8.04 25.01
N LEU A 200 -19.09 7.92 23.90
CA LEU A 200 -17.81 7.24 23.83
C LEU A 200 -16.78 8.26 23.35
N PRO A 201 -15.60 8.36 23.99
CA PRO A 201 -14.55 9.26 23.53
C PRO A 201 -14.19 8.94 22.08
N GLU A 202 -14.28 9.95 21.23
CA GLU A 202 -13.82 9.84 19.85
C GLU A 202 -12.30 10.01 19.86
N THR A 203 -11.58 9.04 19.31
CA THR A 203 -10.12 9.04 19.36
C THR A 203 -9.48 9.08 17.98
N VAL A 204 -8.30 9.66 17.89
CA VAL A 204 -7.37 9.51 16.77
C VAL A 204 -6.05 8.92 17.26
N LEU A 205 -5.47 8.05 16.44
CA LEU A 205 -4.17 7.43 16.68
C LEU A 205 -3.23 7.87 15.57
N LEU A 206 -2.18 8.59 15.92
CA LEU A 206 -1.14 9.06 15.01
C LEU A 206 0.14 8.29 15.31
N SER A 207 0.83 7.78 14.29
CA SER A 207 2.07 7.02 14.52
C SER A 207 2.98 7.03 13.30
N ASN A 208 4.28 7.02 13.55
CA ASN A 208 5.32 6.74 12.56
C ASN A 208 5.90 5.31 12.73
N GLY A 209 5.12 4.39 13.31
CA GLY A 209 5.52 3.01 13.62
C GLY A 209 6.21 2.86 14.98
N ASN A 210 7.19 3.71 15.30
CA ASN A 210 7.95 3.63 16.56
C ASN A 210 7.41 4.57 17.65
N TYR A 211 6.94 5.75 17.26
CA TYR A 211 6.29 6.72 18.13
C TYR A 211 4.79 6.73 17.85
N THR A 212 3.97 6.75 18.90
CA THR A 212 2.51 6.77 18.76
C THR A 212 1.91 7.77 19.72
N VAL A 213 0.94 8.52 19.22
CA VAL A 213 0.13 9.45 19.99
C VAL A 213 -1.33 9.05 19.82
N MET A 214 -2.05 8.93 20.94
CA MET A 214 -3.50 8.81 20.94
C MET A 214 -4.09 10.06 21.57
N LEU A 215 -5.08 10.66 20.91
CA LEU A 215 -5.79 11.83 21.39
C LEU A 215 -7.29 11.57 21.35
N THR A 216 -8.01 12.09 22.33
CA THR A 216 -9.47 12.12 22.35
C THR A 216 -9.99 13.46 21.81
N ASN A 217 -11.28 13.51 21.52
CA ASN A 217 -12.00 14.73 21.16
C ASN A 217 -12.09 15.75 22.29
N SER A 218 -11.68 15.42 23.52
CA SER A 218 -11.59 16.37 24.64
C SER A 218 -10.15 16.85 24.91
N GLY A 219 -9.16 16.25 24.24
CA GLY A 219 -7.75 16.64 24.28
C GLY A 219 -6.89 15.88 25.27
N GLY A 220 -7.45 14.91 26.01
CA GLY A 220 -6.65 13.94 26.74
C GLY A 220 -6.07 12.87 25.81
N GLY A 221 -5.13 12.09 26.32
CA GLY A 221 -4.40 11.13 25.50
C GLY A 221 -3.09 10.66 26.08
N PHE A 222 -2.27 10.03 25.23
CA PHE A 222 -0.94 9.58 25.60
C PHE A 222 0.02 9.60 24.41
N SER A 223 1.29 9.52 24.75
CA SER A 223 2.40 9.43 23.81
C SER A 223 3.29 8.28 24.25
N GLN A 224 3.71 7.45 23.31
CA GLN A 224 4.55 6.27 23.56
C GLN A 224 5.65 6.15 22.50
N TYR A 225 6.81 5.62 22.92
CA TYR A 225 7.94 5.29 22.07
C TYR A 225 8.32 3.83 22.26
N SER A 226 8.26 3.02 21.20
CA SER A 226 8.57 1.58 21.21
C SER A 226 7.86 0.82 22.33
N GLY A 227 6.58 1.14 22.54
CA GLY A 227 5.74 0.55 23.59
C GLY A 227 5.99 1.08 25.01
N GLN A 228 6.92 2.03 25.20
CA GLN A 228 7.18 2.68 26.48
C GLN A 228 6.44 4.02 26.56
N ALA A 229 5.75 4.27 27.67
CA ALA A 229 5.01 5.51 27.88
C ALA A 229 5.96 6.71 28.02
N VAL A 230 5.76 7.73 27.20
CA VAL A 230 6.44 9.03 27.29
C VAL A 230 5.63 9.95 28.20
N THR A 231 4.32 9.96 28.04
CA THR A 231 3.38 10.65 28.93
C THR A 231 2.58 9.64 29.75
N ARG A 232 2.23 10.03 30.98
CA ARG A 232 1.42 9.19 31.87
C ARG A 232 -0.01 9.11 31.32
N TRP A 233 -0.57 7.90 31.25
CA TRP A 233 -1.97 7.69 30.89
C TRP A 233 -2.56 6.47 31.59
N ARG A 234 -3.88 6.49 31.78
CA ARG A 234 -4.65 5.38 32.33
C ARG A 234 -5.91 5.19 31.50
N LYS A 235 -6.23 3.93 31.22
CA LYS A 235 -7.48 3.56 30.56
C LYS A 235 -8.64 3.76 31.53
N ASP A 236 -9.29 4.92 31.45
CA ASP A 236 -10.51 5.23 32.19
C ASP A 236 -11.41 6.06 31.28
N VAL A 237 -12.56 5.50 30.88
CA VAL A 237 -13.50 6.17 29.98
C VAL A 237 -14.24 7.34 30.64
N THR A 238 -14.13 7.49 31.97
CA THR A 238 -14.76 8.56 32.74
C THR A 238 -13.85 9.74 33.00
N ARG A 239 -12.54 9.59 32.75
CA ARG A 239 -11.51 10.60 33.06
C ARG A 239 -10.55 10.75 31.88
N ASP A 240 -10.52 11.94 31.31
CA ASP A 240 -9.69 12.26 30.15
C ASP A 240 -8.73 13.43 30.45
N ASP A 241 -8.13 13.38 31.65
CA ASP A 241 -7.29 14.42 32.24
C ASP A 241 -5.78 14.11 32.17
N TRP A 242 -5.36 13.23 31.26
CA TRP A 242 -3.96 12.79 31.09
C TRP A 242 -3.41 13.13 29.70
N GLY A 243 -2.09 13.31 29.60
CA GLY A 243 -1.38 13.62 28.36
C GLY A 243 -0.53 14.88 28.47
N GLU A 244 -0.09 15.40 27.32
CA GLU A 244 0.58 16.70 27.22
C GLU A 244 -0.45 17.80 26.92
N MET A 245 -0.45 18.85 27.73
CA MET A 245 -1.56 19.79 27.81
C MET A 245 -1.04 21.23 27.88
N PHE A 246 -1.72 22.14 27.16
CA PHE A 246 -1.42 23.56 27.19
C PHE A 246 -2.53 24.33 27.90
N TYR A 247 -2.14 25.20 28.82
CA TYR A 247 -3.02 26.18 29.45
C TYR A 247 -2.83 27.54 28.81
N ILE A 248 -3.93 28.25 28.61
CA ILE A 248 -3.97 29.59 28.05
C ILE A 248 -4.62 30.47 29.09
N ALA A 249 -3.94 31.55 29.48
CA ALA A 249 -4.44 32.52 30.44
C ALA A 249 -4.66 33.87 29.77
N ASN A 250 -5.87 34.42 29.92
CA ASN A 250 -6.19 35.78 29.54
C ASN A 250 -5.97 36.71 30.73
N LEU A 251 -4.88 37.47 30.69
CA LEU A 251 -4.48 38.37 31.78
C LEU A 251 -5.40 39.58 31.94
N ASN A 252 -6.17 39.96 30.90
CA ASN A 252 -7.08 41.10 30.97
C ASN A 252 -8.34 40.78 31.79
N SER A 253 -8.87 39.57 31.62
CA SER A 253 -10.06 39.10 32.35
C SER A 253 -9.73 38.22 33.56
N ASN A 254 -8.44 37.90 33.75
CA ASN A 254 -7.95 36.95 34.76
C ASN A 254 -8.64 35.58 34.68
N THR A 255 -8.90 35.11 33.46
CA THR A 255 -9.48 33.79 33.17
C THR A 255 -8.44 32.90 32.52
N TYR A 256 -8.64 31.59 32.57
CA TYR A 256 -7.77 30.62 31.90
C TYR A 256 -8.60 29.46 31.36
N TRP A 257 -8.09 28.76 30.36
CA TRP A 257 -8.66 27.53 29.81
C TRP A 257 -7.54 26.64 29.27
N SER A 258 -7.90 25.46 28.76
CA SER A 258 -6.98 24.54 28.09
C SER A 258 -7.08 24.68 26.59
N ALA A 259 -6.01 24.41 25.84
CA ALA A 259 -6.04 24.50 24.37
C ALA A 259 -7.09 23.56 23.73
N ALA A 260 -7.44 22.48 24.42
CA ALA A 260 -8.59 21.62 24.13
C ALA A 260 -9.71 21.81 25.18
N TYR A 261 -10.39 20.75 25.61
CA TYR A 261 -11.38 20.84 26.68
C TYR A 261 -10.78 20.52 28.05
N HIS A 262 -10.08 19.38 28.14
CA HIS A 262 -9.30 19.03 29.31
C HIS A 262 -7.89 19.64 29.27
N PRO A 263 -7.26 19.85 30.43
CA PRO A 263 -7.73 19.49 31.77
C PRO A 263 -8.63 20.54 32.45
N ALA A 264 -8.70 21.79 31.97
CA ALA A 264 -9.44 22.85 32.65
C ALA A 264 -10.96 22.58 32.73
N GLY A 265 -11.53 21.86 31.76
CA GLY A 265 -12.95 21.46 31.78
C GLY A 265 -13.92 22.64 31.62
N ILE A 266 -13.43 23.81 31.20
CA ILE A 266 -14.24 25.00 30.99
C ILE A 266 -14.94 24.88 29.64
N LEU A 267 -16.24 25.16 29.60
CA LEU A 267 -17.02 25.10 28.37
C LEU A 267 -16.74 26.34 27.50
N PRO A 268 -16.30 26.19 26.25
CA PRO A 268 -16.09 27.32 25.33
C PRO A 268 -17.39 27.79 24.67
N GLU A 269 -17.31 28.94 24.00
CA GLU A 269 -18.38 29.45 23.13
C GLU A 269 -18.50 28.64 21.84
N ASP A 270 -17.36 28.25 21.26
CA ASP A 270 -17.29 27.36 20.10
C ASP A 270 -16.19 26.31 20.31
N TYR A 271 -16.46 25.08 19.87
CA TYR A 271 -15.54 23.96 19.95
C TYR A 271 -15.64 23.08 18.73
N LYS A 272 -14.50 22.74 18.15
CA LYS A 272 -14.43 21.84 17.02
C LYS A 272 -13.11 21.09 17.03
N VAL A 273 -13.18 19.79 16.84
CA VAL A 273 -12.02 18.93 16.64
C VAL A 273 -12.13 18.31 15.26
N VAL A 274 -11.01 18.32 14.55
CA VAL A 274 -10.88 17.70 13.24
C VAL A 274 -9.79 16.65 13.33
N PHE A 275 -10.19 15.39 13.17
CA PHE A 275 -9.27 14.27 13.04
C PHE A 275 -9.09 13.94 11.58
N GLU A 276 -7.85 14.00 11.12
CA GLU A 276 -7.41 13.59 9.79
C GLU A 276 -6.38 12.45 9.94
N THR A 277 -5.96 11.84 8.84
CA THR A 277 -4.99 10.73 8.87
C THR A 277 -3.63 11.13 9.40
N ASP A 278 -3.23 12.38 9.18
CA ASP A 278 -1.89 12.90 9.48
C ASP A 278 -1.86 13.84 10.70
N ARG A 279 -3.03 14.29 11.19
CA ARG A 279 -3.11 15.30 12.25
C ARG A 279 -4.40 15.27 13.08
N ALA A 280 -4.32 15.89 14.24
CA ALA A 280 -5.47 16.28 15.05
C ALA A 280 -5.48 17.81 15.24
N SER A 281 -6.55 18.48 14.84
CA SER A 281 -6.68 19.94 14.96
C SER A 281 -7.83 20.31 15.89
N PHE A 282 -7.51 20.97 16.99
CA PHE A 282 -8.48 21.49 17.96
C PHE A 282 -8.68 22.98 17.71
N TYR A 283 -9.95 23.39 17.68
CA TYR A 283 -10.38 24.77 17.52
C TYR A 283 -11.31 25.11 18.67
N ARG A 284 -11.05 26.23 19.32
CA ARG A 284 -11.82 26.68 20.48
C ARG A 284 -11.93 28.21 20.48
N LYS A 285 -13.05 28.73 20.94
CA LYS A 285 -13.25 30.16 21.17
C LYS A 285 -13.71 30.46 22.59
N ASP A 286 -13.00 31.37 23.25
CA ASP A 286 -13.32 31.86 24.60
C ASP A 286 -13.34 33.40 24.56
N GLY A 287 -14.54 33.97 24.46
CA GLY A 287 -14.74 35.40 24.29
C GLY A 287 -14.09 35.92 23.00
N ASN A 288 -13.09 36.78 23.17
CA ASN A 288 -12.38 37.42 22.05
C ASN A 288 -11.11 36.67 21.60
N ILE A 289 -10.82 35.49 22.17
CA ILE A 289 -9.63 34.72 21.82
C ILE A 289 -10.03 33.41 21.15
N GLU A 290 -9.48 33.19 19.96
CA GLU A 290 -9.56 31.93 19.24
C GLU A 290 -8.26 31.16 19.42
N THR A 291 -8.37 29.91 19.82
CA THR A 291 -7.25 28.99 20.03
C THR A 291 -7.29 27.90 18.97
N ARG A 292 -6.12 27.61 18.38
CA ARG A 292 -5.90 26.44 17.52
C ARG A 292 -4.69 25.66 18.04
N MET A 293 -4.86 24.37 18.25
CA MET A 293 -3.78 23.44 18.56
C MET A 293 -3.76 22.35 17.49
N GLU A 294 -2.58 22.03 16.96
CA GLU A 294 -2.43 21.00 15.93
C GLU A 294 -1.39 19.98 16.35
N VAL A 295 -1.79 18.72 16.44
CA VAL A 295 -0.91 17.64 16.83
C VAL A 295 -0.60 16.76 15.63
N VAL A 296 0.70 16.55 15.39
CA VAL A 296 1.23 15.67 14.35
C VAL A 296 2.37 14.81 14.89
N VAL A 297 2.59 13.63 14.30
CA VAL A 297 3.76 12.78 14.59
C VAL A 297 4.75 12.94 13.45
N SER A 298 6.03 13.17 13.79
CA SER A 298 7.07 13.34 12.77
C SER A 298 7.32 12.01 12.03
N PRO A 299 7.37 12.01 10.68
CA PRO A 299 7.70 10.81 9.92
C PRO A 299 9.20 10.47 10.01
N GLU A 300 10.06 11.45 10.31
CA GLU A 300 11.52 11.29 10.33
C GLU A 300 12.07 11.04 11.74
N TYR A 301 11.45 11.65 12.75
CA TYR A 301 11.92 11.60 14.14
C TYR A 301 10.86 10.96 15.04
N ASN A 302 11.32 10.27 16.09
CA ASN A 302 10.42 9.66 17.07
C ASN A 302 9.91 10.70 18.07
N GLY A 303 8.97 11.54 17.63
CA GLY A 303 8.38 12.59 18.44
C GLY A 303 7.11 13.17 17.83
N GLU A 304 6.38 13.90 18.67
CA GLU A 304 5.20 14.67 18.28
C GLU A 304 5.50 16.17 18.26
N ILE A 305 4.71 16.91 17.48
CA ILE A 305 4.68 18.37 17.44
C ILE A 305 3.26 18.78 17.79
N ARG A 306 3.10 19.73 18.70
CA ARG A 306 1.81 20.25 19.20
C ARG A 306 1.76 21.77 19.13
#